data_AF-A0A356FR14-F1
#
_entry.id   AF-A0A356FR14-F1
#
_cell.length_a   1.000
_cell.length_b   1.000
_cell.length_c   1.000
_cell.angle_alpha   90.00
_cell.angle_beta   90.00
_cell.angle_gamma   90.00
#
_symmetry.space_group_name_H-M   'P 1'
#
loop_
_entity.id
_entity.type
_entity.pdbx_description
1 polymer ?
#
loop_
_entity_poly.entity_id
_entity_poly.type
_entity_poly.pdbx_seq_one_letter_code
_entity_poly.pdbx_strand_id
1 'polypeptide(L)'
;LLPTAANEFNEEARWSVNGQHYSRTLEAWLQKQDLQSVEVLRSLQPCYGKDTKLWLQRWRIFYIACSELFAYNSGHEWCVTHYRFSPN
;
A
#
# COMPACT_ATOMS: atom_id res chain seq x y z
N LEU A 1 16.33 2.96 -7.70
CA LEU A 1 15.65 1.65 -7.52
C LEU A 1 14.82 1.29 -8.74
N LEU A 2 13.78 2.07 -9.13
CA LEU A 2 13.06 1.82 -10.40
C LEU A 2 13.80 2.32 -11.66
N PRO A 3 14.31 3.57 -11.71
CA PRO A 3 15.06 4.05 -12.89
C PRO A 3 16.30 3.19 -13.16
N THR A 4 16.99 2.76 -12.10
CA THR A 4 18.15 1.87 -12.15
C THR A 4 17.83 0.47 -12.70
N ALA A 5 16.57 0.03 -12.56
CA ALA A 5 16.10 -1.25 -13.08
C ALA A 5 15.49 -1.12 -14.49
N ALA A 6 15.23 0.10 -14.96
CA ALA A 6 14.59 0.42 -16.23
C ALA A 6 15.58 1.02 -17.26
N ASN A 7 16.87 0.65 -17.19
CA ASN A 7 17.93 1.25 -18.01
C ASN A 7 17.73 1.09 -19.53
N GLU A 8 16.87 0.16 -19.97
CA GLU A 8 16.51 -0.04 -21.38
C GLU A 8 15.41 0.91 -21.89
N PHE A 9 14.94 1.84 -21.04
CA PHE A 9 13.88 2.79 -21.36
C PHE A 9 14.32 4.24 -21.11
N ASN A 10 13.72 5.16 -21.85
CA ASN A 10 13.85 6.59 -21.60
C ASN A 10 12.80 7.05 -20.58
N GLU A 11 13.22 7.68 -19.48
CA GLU A 11 12.29 8.32 -18.54
C GLU A 11 11.79 9.64 -19.11
N GLU A 12 10.49 9.74 -19.39
CA GLU A 12 9.88 10.95 -19.95
C GLU A 12 9.30 11.87 -18.89
N ALA A 13 8.78 11.29 -17.81
CA ALA A 13 8.14 12.06 -16.75
C ALA A 13 8.19 11.33 -15.41
N ARG A 14 8.22 12.13 -14.35
CA ARG A 14 8.15 11.67 -12.97
C ARG A 14 7.33 12.66 -12.16
N TRP A 15 6.43 12.15 -11.34
CA TRP A 15 5.70 12.95 -10.37
C TRP A 15 5.45 12.15 -9.09
N SER A 16 5.44 12.86 -7.97
CA SER A 16 5.16 12.28 -6.66
C SER A 16 3.81 12.78 -6.15
N VAL A 17 3.08 11.89 -5.50
CA VAL A 17 1.84 12.18 -4.79
C VAL A 17 2.13 12.15 -3.30
N ASN A 18 1.75 13.22 -2.58
CA ASN A 18 1.95 13.35 -1.14
C ASN A 18 1.41 12.12 -0.38
N GLY A 19 2.14 11.68 0.64
CA GLY A 19 1.85 10.45 1.39
C GLY A 19 0.48 10.42 2.05
N GLN A 20 -0.12 11.57 2.38
CA GLN A 20 -1.47 11.63 2.95
C GLN A 20 -2.52 10.97 2.06
N HIS A 21 -2.34 10.95 0.74
CA HIS A 21 -3.26 10.26 -0.15
C HIS A 21 -3.24 8.74 0.07
N TYR A 22 -2.05 8.18 0.26
CA TYR A 22 -1.92 6.75 0.50
C TYR A 22 -2.29 6.37 1.94
N SER A 23 -1.96 7.21 2.93
CA SER A 23 -2.45 7.07 4.29
C SER A 23 -3.99 6.98 4.34
N ARG A 24 -4.72 7.91 3.70
CA ARG A 24 -6.19 7.85 3.61
C ARG A 24 -6.71 6.56 2.94
N THR A 25 -5.97 6.05 1.97
CA THR A 25 -6.32 4.78 1.30
C THR A 25 -6.17 3.60 2.26
N LEU A 26 -5.08 3.55 3.02
CA LEU A 26 -4.82 2.51 4.03
C LEU A 26 -5.86 2.55 5.16
N GLU A 27 -6.24 3.74 5.62
CA GLU A 27 -7.31 3.91 6.61
C GLU A 27 -8.67 3.44 6.07
N ALA A 28 -9.01 3.79 4.83
CA ALA A 28 -10.23 3.33 4.20
C ALA A 28 -10.25 1.79 4.05
N TRP A 29 -9.11 1.17 3.76
CA TRP A 29 -8.98 -0.28 3.69
C TRP A 29 -9.10 -0.94 5.07
N LEU A 30 -8.51 -0.35 6.11
CA LEU A 30 -8.67 -0.81 7.48
C LEU A 30 -10.14 -0.80 7.90
N GLN A 31 -10.82 0.33 7.68
CA GLN A 31 -12.25 0.47 8.00
C GLN A 31 -13.09 -0.55 7.23
N LYS A 32 -12.84 -0.71 5.93
CA LYS A 32 -13.56 -1.68 5.10
C LYS A 32 -13.31 -3.12 5.56
N GLN A 33 -12.08 -3.47 5.89
CA GLN A 33 -11.73 -4.79 6.41
C GLN A 33 -12.44 -5.08 7.73
N ASP A 34 -12.46 -4.12 8.66
CA ASP A 34 -13.10 -4.28 9.96
C ASP A 34 -14.63 -4.45 9.82
N LEU A 35 -15.25 -3.64 8.95
CA LEU A 35 -16.69 -3.74 8.62
C LEU A 35 -17.05 -5.07 7.91
N GLN A 36 -16.15 -5.62 7.10
CA GLN A 36 -16.39 -6.83 6.30
C GLN A 36 -15.61 -8.04 6.82
N SER A 37 -15.28 -8.08 8.11
CA SER A 37 -14.36 -9.06 8.70
C SER A 37 -14.73 -10.52 8.44
N VAL A 38 -16.02 -10.87 8.39
CA VAL A 38 -16.50 -12.23 8.08
C VAL A 38 -16.14 -12.64 6.65
N GLU A 39 -16.36 -11.75 5.68
CA GLU A 39 -16.06 -12.00 4.27
C GLU A 39 -14.54 -12.08 4.06
N VAL A 40 -13.78 -11.18 4.70
CA VAL A 40 -12.32 -11.21 4.65
C VAL A 40 -11.78 -12.51 5.24
N LEU A 41 -12.27 -12.96 6.40
CA LEU A 41 -11.90 -14.25 6.96
C LEU A 41 -12.17 -15.39 5.97
N ARG A 42 -13.33 -15.39 5.29
CA ARG A 42 -13.65 -16.39 4.28
C ARG A 42 -12.66 -16.38 3.11
N SER A 43 -12.27 -15.20 2.63
CA SER A 43 -11.29 -15.05 1.54
C SER A 43 -9.87 -15.43 1.95
N LEU A 44 -9.49 -15.20 3.20
CA LEU A 44 -8.16 -15.52 3.73
C LEU A 44 -8.01 -17.02 4.08
N GLN A 45 -9.10 -17.70 4.43
CA GLN A 45 -9.08 -19.10 4.88
C GLN A 45 -8.37 -20.08 3.94
N PRO A 46 -8.58 -20.04 2.60
CA PRO A 46 -7.88 -20.94 1.68
C PRO A 46 -6.36 -20.75 1.67
N CYS A 47 -5.87 -19.54 1.96
CA CYS A 47 -4.45 -19.22 1.96
C CYS A 47 -3.77 -19.50 3.30
N TYR A 48 -4.45 -19.21 4.42
CA TYR A 48 -3.83 -19.20 5.75
C TYR A 48 -4.34 -20.29 6.70
N GLY A 49 -5.41 -21.01 6.35
CA GLY A 49 -5.90 -22.17 7.09
C GLY A 49 -6.19 -21.87 8.57
N LYS A 50 -5.47 -22.53 9.48
CA LYS A 50 -5.65 -22.33 10.93
C LYS A 50 -5.21 -20.94 11.40
N ASP A 51 -4.33 -20.27 10.65
CA ASP A 51 -3.72 -18.99 11.02
C ASP A 51 -4.51 -17.79 10.47
N THR A 52 -5.67 -18.01 9.85
CA THR A 52 -6.48 -16.95 9.20
C THR A 52 -6.82 -15.79 10.13
N LYS A 53 -7.18 -16.07 11.39
CA LYS A 53 -7.46 -15.01 12.38
C LYS A 53 -6.20 -14.20 12.74
N LEU A 54 -5.05 -14.86 12.81
CA LEU A 54 -3.77 -14.20 13.04
C LEU A 54 -3.42 -13.29 11.85
N TRP A 55 -3.62 -13.77 10.63
CA TRP A 55 -3.36 -13.00 9.41
C TRP A 55 -4.32 -11.83 9.21
N LEU A 56 -5.60 -11.97 9.60
CA LEU A 56 -6.52 -10.83 9.65
C LEU A 56 -5.94 -9.69 10.50
N GLN A 57 -5.43 -9.99 11.71
CA GLN A 57 -4.83 -8.99 12.58
C GLN A 57 -3.51 -8.43 12.01
N ARG A 58 -2.69 -9.26 11.37
CA ARG A 58 -1.46 -8.79 10.70
C ARG A 58 -1.76 -7.79 9.58
N TRP A 59 -2.82 -8.02 8.80
CA TRP A 59 -3.28 -7.05 7.80
C TRP A 59 -3.72 -5.73 8.43
N ARG A 60 -4.42 -5.76 9.57
CA ARG A 60 -4.77 -4.53 10.31
C ARG A 60 -3.52 -3.76 10.75
N ILE A 61 -2.57 -4.47 11.36
CA ILE A 61 -1.30 -3.88 11.81
C ILE A 61 -0.53 -3.28 10.63
N PHE A 62 -0.51 -3.97 9.48
CA PHE A 62 0.11 -3.46 8.26
C PHE A 62 -0.53 -2.14 7.81
N TYR A 63 -1.87 -2.07 7.70
CA TYR A 63 -2.53 -0.82 7.30
C TYR A 63 -2.26 0.33 8.26
N ILE A 64 -2.31 0.06 9.57
CA ILE A 64 -2.04 1.07 10.60
C ILE A 64 -0.59 1.57 10.51
N ALA A 65 0.38 0.66 10.55
CA ALA A 65 1.79 1.02 10.53
C ALA A 65 2.18 1.77 9.25
N CYS A 66 1.66 1.35 8.10
CA CYS A 66 1.89 2.05 6.85
C CYS A 66 1.16 3.39 6.79
N SER A 67 -0.06 3.52 7.33
CA SER A 67 -0.76 4.81 7.35
C SER A 67 0.06 5.85 8.12
N GLU A 68 0.54 5.50 9.31
CA GLU A 68 1.39 6.38 10.13
C GLU A 68 2.69 6.76 9.39
N LEU A 69 3.34 5.79 8.75
CA LEU A 69 4.54 6.04 7.95
C LEU A 69 4.26 7.06 6.85
N PHE A 70 3.22 6.86 6.04
CA PHE A 70 2.89 7.75 4.93
C PHE A 70 2.29 9.09 5.37
N ALA A 71 1.70 9.19 6.56
CA ALA A 71 1.17 10.43 7.12
C ALA A 71 2.25 11.30 7.79
N TYR A 72 3.38 10.71 8.15
CA TYR A 72 4.46 11.39 8.87
C TYR A 72 4.91 12.69 8.17
N ASN A 73 5.17 13.72 8.98
CA ASN A 73 5.48 15.08 8.52
C ASN A 73 4.48 15.61 7.47
N SER A 74 3.18 15.41 7.72
CA SER A 74 2.11 15.78 6.79
C SER A 74 2.25 15.15 5.39
N GLY A 75 2.83 13.95 5.33
CA GLY A 75 3.05 13.16 4.12
C GLY A 75 4.17 13.63 3.20
N HIS A 76 5.11 14.43 3.73
CA HIS A 76 6.24 14.95 2.94
C HIS A 76 7.48 14.04 2.94
N GLU A 77 7.62 13.13 3.91
CA GLU A 77 8.77 12.21 3.94
C GLU A 77 8.60 11.02 2.99
N TRP A 78 7.47 10.32 3.08
CA TRP A 78 7.15 9.17 2.23
C TRP A 78 6.02 9.49 1.27
N CYS A 79 6.28 9.26 -0.02
CA CYS A 79 5.35 9.57 -1.10
C CYS A 79 5.18 8.40 -2.06
N VAL A 80 4.18 8.46 -2.93
CA VAL A 80 4.02 7.54 -4.05
C VAL A 80 4.52 8.22 -5.32
N THR A 81 5.60 7.70 -5.91
CA THR A 81 6.17 8.25 -7.14
C THR A 81 5.74 7.44 -8.35
N HIS A 82 5.20 8.13 -9.34
CA HIS A 82 4.87 7.60 -10.65
C HIS A 82 5.97 7.97 -11.65
N TYR A 83 6.23 7.05 -12.56
CA TYR A 83 7.22 7.20 -13.62
C TYR A 83 6.55 6.85 -14.95
N ARG A 84 6.82 7.65 -15.99
CA ARG A 84 6.43 7.36 -17.36
C ARG A 84 7.68 7.12 -18.19
N PHE A 85 7.71 5.98 -18.86
CA PHE A 85 8.84 5.55 -19.69
C PHE A 85 8.39 5.36 -21.14
N SER A 86 9.31 5.54 -22.08
CA SER A 86 9.16 5.13 -23.48
C SER A 86 10.28 4.19 -23.90
N PRO A 87 10.07 3.38 -24.96
CA PRO A 87 11.15 2.60 -25.55
C PRO A 87 12.30 3.51 -26.01
N ASN A 88 13.50 2.95 -26.04
CA ASN A 88 14.65 3.58 -26.67
C ASN A 88 14.52 3.64 -28.20
#